data_AF-A0AAP9HBT2-F1
#
_entry.id   AF-A0AAP9HBT2-F1
#
_cell.length_a   1.000
_cell.length_b   1.000
_cell.length_c   1.000
_cell.angle_alpha   90.00
_cell.angle_beta   90.00
_cell.angle_gamma   90.00
#
_symmetry.space_group_name_H-M   'P 1'
#
loop_
_entity.id
_entity.type
_entity.pdbx_description
1 polymer ?
#
loop_
_entity_poly.entity_id
_entity_poly.type
_entity_poly.pdbx_seq_one_letter_code
_entity_poly.pdbx_strand_id
1 'polypeptide(L)'
;MNKRKKYILSVITILVIVAACTFGIVKYVGMKKNSTPNNNVNINTDGNKSDKETTLLVEKLSTLTNIDDFNSELKLPQKTVDILKKFGPTVYYAIDNSEGYDRILFRIGGYLNDNKINGINEFIGSYRVDGGKLKSTGDDLGELYYKFNNNDKLKWNQINFGNKEHDKKAAGEIVRKYFNVSLGGGMDNMIGVFAYASDFTRHVKTSRGINIVPLSLAEITDMYNSASKDTYNSAQIYEKVSTFKNIKYKEVDDSYKGNEEKYNNSIANAELIYFKKDKMYLAAFGGIGGVNATSPSSPDKWTIEGDKVIIPLINNFKNGKIDGQMVLRLNNKKYEGGQSRSKYYIESRTE
;
A
#
# COMPACT_ATOMS: atom_id res chain seq x y z
N MET A 1 7.39 -56.55 -4.02
CA MET A 1 7.44 -55.25 -4.73
C MET A 1 8.78 -54.58 -4.42
N ASN A 2 9.57 -54.27 -5.45
CA ASN A 2 11.05 -54.28 -5.42
C ASN A 2 11.68 -53.01 -4.77
N LYS A 3 12.60 -53.19 -3.82
CA LYS A 3 13.29 -52.12 -3.04
C LYS A 3 14.17 -51.17 -3.88
N ARG A 4 14.38 -51.45 -5.18
CA ARG A 4 15.11 -50.58 -6.13
C ARG A 4 14.32 -49.36 -6.64
N LYS A 5 12.99 -49.31 -6.50
CA LYS A 5 12.19 -48.15 -6.98
C LYS A 5 12.13 -46.96 -5.99
N LYS A 6 12.49 -47.14 -4.71
CA LYS A 6 12.49 -46.03 -3.72
C LYS A 6 13.75 -45.15 -3.80
N TYR A 7 14.90 -45.69 -4.22
CA TYR A 7 16.14 -44.92 -4.30
C TYR A 7 16.21 -44.01 -5.53
N ILE A 8 15.63 -44.41 -6.67
CA ILE A 8 15.63 -43.58 -7.89
C ILE A 8 14.72 -42.34 -7.70
N LEU A 9 13.59 -42.48 -6.99
CA LEU A 9 12.68 -41.37 -6.76
C LEU A 9 13.22 -40.37 -5.71
N SER A 10 13.97 -40.82 -4.69
CA SER A 10 14.61 -39.90 -3.72
C SER A 10 15.80 -39.14 -4.30
N VAL A 11 16.56 -39.73 -5.23
CA VAL A 11 17.73 -39.06 -5.83
C VAL A 11 17.31 -38.04 -6.89
N ILE A 12 16.21 -38.28 -7.63
CA ILE A 12 15.68 -37.32 -8.61
C ILE A 12 15.10 -36.07 -7.91
N THR A 13 14.43 -36.22 -6.76
CA THR A 13 13.88 -35.08 -6.02
C THR A 13 14.98 -34.20 -5.40
N ILE A 14 16.11 -34.77 -4.97
CA ILE A 14 17.24 -34.00 -4.41
C ILE A 14 18.01 -33.26 -5.52
N LEU A 15 18.14 -33.84 -6.72
CA LEU A 15 18.79 -33.16 -7.86
C LEU A 15 17.99 -31.98 -8.41
N VAL A 16 16.65 -32.03 -8.37
CA VAL A 16 15.80 -30.90 -8.79
C VAL A 16 15.88 -29.73 -7.79
N ILE A 17 16.09 -30.01 -6.49
CA ILE A 17 16.22 -28.97 -5.46
C ILE A 17 17.60 -28.28 -5.51
N VAL A 18 18.67 -28.99 -5.88
CA VAL A 18 20.01 -28.39 -5.99
C VAL A 18 20.23 -27.63 -7.31
N ALA A 19 19.55 -28.04 -8.40
CA ALA A 19 19.56 -27.28 -9.66
C ALA A 19 18.74 -25.96 -9.59
N ALA A 20 17.73 -25.88 -8.71
CA ALA A 20 16.98 -24.65 -8.47
C ALA A 20 17.72 -23.65 -7.56
N CYS A 21 18.66 -24.10 -6.73
CA CYS A 21 19.42 -23.25 -5.79
C CYS A 21 20.75 -22.71 -6.35
N THR A 22 21.16 -23.09 -7.57
CA THR A 22 22.44 -22.66 -8.17
C THR A 22 22.31 -21.67 -9.33
N PHE A 23 21.09 -21.31 -9.75
CA PHE A 23 20.84 -20.21 -10.69
C PHE A 23 20.55 -18.85 -10.02
N GLY A 24 20.60 -18.77 -8.69
CA GLY A 24 20.31 -17.55 -7.91
C GLY A 24 21.50 -16.67 -7.52
N ILE A 25 22.75 -17.04 -7.88
CA ILE A 25 23.94 -16.31 -7.41
C ILE A 25 25.00 -16.25 -8.50
N VAL A 26 24.84 -15.41 -9.53
CA VAL A 26 25.95 -14.70 -10.20
C VAL A 26 25.41 -13.42 -10.86
N LYS A 27 26.10 -12.29 -10.59
CA LYS A 27 26.01 -10.94 -11.20
C LYS A 27 24.88 -10.01 -10.72
N TYR A 28 25.06 -9.48 -9.51
CA TYR A 28 24.59 -8.14 -9.15
C TYR A 28 25.79 -7.21 -8.92
N VAL A 29 26.54 -6.92 -10.00
CA VAL A 29 27.50 -5.81 -10.04
C VAL A 29 27.41 -5.19 -11.43
N GLY A 30 26.87 -3.97 -11.48
CA GLY A 30 27.01 -3.04 -12.60
C GLY A 30 25.98 -3.16 -13.72
N MET A 31 24.83 -2.50 -13.57
CA MET A 31 24.15 -1.84 -14.70
C MET A 31 23.16 -0.79 -14.20
N LYS A 32 23.65 0.46 -14.03
CA LYS A 32 22.84 1.64 -14.27
C LYS A 32 22.53 1.67 -15.79
N LYS A 33 21.28 1.43 -16.16
CA LYS A 33 20.75 1.88 -17.46
C LYS A 33 19.28 2.23 -17.27
N ASN A 34 18.93 3.43 -17.71
CA ASN A 34 17.60 4.02 -17.63
C ASN A 34 16.57 3.05 -18.23
N SER A 35 15.62 2.58 -17.42
CA SER A 35 14.46 1.84 -17.89
C SER A 35 13.32 2.82 -18.18
N THR A 36 13.14 3.13 -19.46
CA THR A 36 11.87 3.66 -19.99
C THR A 36 10.75 2.66 -19.66
N PRO A 37 9.53 3.08 -19.26
CA PRO A 37 8.45 2.14 -19.00
C PRO A 37 8.05 1.44 -20.30
N ASN A 38 8.18 0.13 -20.33
CA ASN A 38 7.80 -0.68 -21.48
C ASN A 38 6.28 -0.94 -21.42
N ASN A 39 5.51 -0.05 -22.06
CA ASN A 39 4.08 -0.26 -22.31
C ASN A 39 3.92 -1.18 -23.52
N ASN A 40 4.10 -2.48 -23.32
CA ASN A 40 3.69 -3.45 -24.34
C ASN A 40 2.18 -3.68 -24.24
N VAL A 41 1.43 -2.82 -24.93
CA VAL A 41 0.08 -3.15 -25.38
C VAL A 41 0.25 -4.25 -26.43
N ASN A 42 -0.27 -5.44 -26.14
CA ASN A 42 -0.27 -6.55 -27.07
C ASN A 42 -1.23 -6.19 -28.21
N ILE A 43 -0.70 -5.80 -29.38
CA ILE A 43 -1.50 -5.40 -30.53
C ILE A 43 -2.09 -6.66 -31.15
N ASN A 44 -3.36 -6.92 -30.86
CA ASN A 44 -4.18 -7.84 -31.63
C ASN A 44 -4.84 -7.01 -32.75
N THR A 45 -4.42 -7.22 -34.00
CA THR A 45 -4.81 -6.37 -35.15
C THR A 45 -6.23 -6.59 -35.68
N ASP A 46 -7.14 -7.15 -34.88
CA ASP A 46 -8.52 -7.44 -35.30
C ASP A 46 -9.58 -7.04 -34.25
N GLY A 47 -9.29 -6.00 -33.46
CA GLY A 47 -10.26 -5.41 -32.53
C GLY A 47 -11.41 -4.69 -33.26
N ASN A 48 -12.63 -4.88 -32.78
CA ASN A 48 -13.82 -4.19 -33.27
C ASN A 48 -13.64 -2.67 -33.06
N LYS A 49 -14.39 -1.81 -33.77
CA LYS A 49 -14.19 -0.33 -33.70
C LYS A 49 -14.20 0.21 -32.26
N SER A 50 -15.04 -0.37 -31.39
CA SER A 50 -15.10 -0.08 -29.94
C SER A 50 -13.76 -0.33 -29.24
N ASP A 51 -13.14 -1.49 -29.47
CA ASP A 51 -11.90 -1.90 -28.80
C ASP A 51 -10.74 -0.95 -29.10
N LYS A 52 -10.69 -0.44 -30.34
CA LYS A 52 -9.68 0.55 -30.78
C LYS A 52 -9.91 1.91 -30.11
N GLU A 53 -11.15 2.36 -30.00
CA GLU A 53 -11.51 3.61 -29.32
C GLU A 53 -11.21 3.54 -27.81
N THR A 54 -11.57 2.42 -27.16
CA THR A 54 -11.28 2.17 -25.74
C THR A 54 -9.78 2.15 -25.47
N THR A 55 -9.00 1.48 -26.33
CA THR A 55 -7.54 1.41 -26.20
C THR A 55 -6.91 2.79 -26.25
N LEU A 56 -7.31 3.62 -27.22
CA LEU A 56 -6.75 4.97 -27.40
C LEU A 56 -7.12 5.92 -26.25
N LEU A 57 -8.34 5.82 -25.71
CA LEU A 57 -8.76 6.57 -24.54
C LEU A 57 -8.00 6.16 -23.28
N VAL A 58 -7.81 4.86 -23.07
CA VAL A 58 -7.05 4.35 -21.93
C VAL A 58 -5.59 4.78 -22.01
N GLU A 59 -4.99 4.74 -23.20
CA GLU A 59 -3.63 5.24 -23.43
C GLU A 59 -3.54 6.72 -23.06
N LYS A 60 -4.43 7.56 -23.59
CA LYS A 60 -4.51 8.99 -23.25
C LYS A 60 -4.61 9.19 -21.73
N LEU A 61 -5.58 8.56 -21.07
CA LEU A 61 -5.81 8.71 -19.63
C LEU A 61 -4.62 8.24 -18.79
N SER A 62 -3.94 7.16 -19.18
CA SER A 62 -2.78 6.62 -18.47
C SER A 62 -1.56 7.54 -18.51
N THR A 63 -1.49 8.45 -19.50
CA THR A 63 -0.42 9.44 -19.63
C THR A 63 -0.69 10.73 -18.85
N LEU A 64 -1.92 10.94 -18.37
CA LEU A 64 -2.26 12.13 -17.59
C LEU A 64 -1.57 12.09 -16.23
N THR A 65 -0.74 13.09 -15.98
CA THR A 65 -0.03 13.27 -14.70
C THR A 65 -0.60 14.41 -13.87
N ASN A 66 -1.45 15.26 -14.46
CA ASN A 66 -2.12 16.38 -13.82
C ASN A 66 -3.58 16.02 -13.48
N ILE A 67 -3.99 16.34 -12.25
CA ILE A 67 -5.34 16.07 -11.74
C ILE A 67 -6.39 16.95 -12.44
N ASP A 68 -6.06 18.18 -12.81
CA ASP A 68 -6.99 19.10 -13.47
C ASP A 68 -7.28 18.68 -14.92
N ASP A 69 -6.27 18.17 -15.63
CA ASP A 69 -6.45 17.59 -16.97
C ASP A 69 -7.31 16.32 -16.88
N PHE A 70 -7.03 15.46 -15.90
CA PHE A 70 -7.83 14.27 -15.63
C PHE A 70 -9.29 14.62 -15.30
N ASN A 71 -9.50 15.64 -14.47
CA ASN A 71 -10.84 16.12 -14.14
C ASN A 71 -11.54 16.76 -15.35
N SER A 72 -10.82 17.41 -16.26
CA SER A 72 -11.42 18.00 -17.46
C SER A 72 -12.00 16.93 -18.39
N GLU A 73 -11.36 15.75 -18.44
CA GLU A 73 -11.87 14.60 -19.19
C GLU A 73 -13.05 13.92 -18.50
N LEU A 74 -12.99 13.73 -17.18
CA LEU A 74 -13.95 12.91 -16.43
C LEU A 74 -15.10 13.68 -15.79
N LYS A 75 -14.93 14.99 -15.57
CA LYS A 75 -15.85 15.88 -14.84
C LYS A 75 -16.23 15.31 -13.47
N LEU A 76 -15.21 15.02 -12.66
CA LEU A 76 -15.38 14.43 -11.35
C LEU A 76 -16.09 15.41 -10.39
N PRO A 77 -16.82 14.89 -9.38
CA PRO A 77 -17.33 15.73 -8.30
C PRO A 77 -16.21 16.50 -7.60
N GLN A 78 -16.47 17.76 -7.19
CA GLN A 78 -15.46 18.61 -6.55
C GLN A 78 -14.83 17.95 -5.32
N LYS A 79 -15.65 17.28 -4.49
CA LYS A 79 -15.17 16.51 -3.32
C LYS A 79 -14.08 15.50 -3.70
N THR A 80 -14.23 14.82 -4.84
CA THR A 80 -13.24 13.87 -5.34
C THR A 80 -11.96 14.58 -5.74
N VAL A 81 -12.07 15.68 -6.49
CA VAL A 81 -10.91 16.50 -6.89
C VAL A 81 -10.14 16.99 -5.66
N ASP A 82 -10.85 17.45 -4.63
CA ASP A 82 -10.26 17.91 -3.37
C ASP A 82 -9.49 16.78 -2.68
N ILE A 83 -10.04 15.56 -2.64
CA ILE A 83 -9.35 14.38 -2.08
C ILE A 83 -8.07 14.07 -2.87
N LEU A 84 -8.14 14.07 -4.21
CA LEU A 84 -7.01 13.79 -5.08
C LEU A 84 -5.87 14.80 -4.86
N LYS A 85 -6.20 16.10 -4.83
CA LYS A 85 -5.22 17.17 -4.61
C LYS A 85 -4.68 17.17 -3.19
N LYS A 86 -5.55 17.01 -2.19
CA LYS A 86 -5.17 17.13 -0.79
C LYS A 86 -4.35 15.95 -0.28
N PHE A 87 -4.75 14.73 -0.60
CA PHE A 87 -4.17 13.53 0.00
C PHE A 87 -3.35 12.67 -0.96
N GLY A 88 -3.41 12.96 -2.27
CA GLY A 88 -2.63 12.24 -3.29
C GLY A 88 -2.79 10.71 -3.29
N PRO A 89 -4.02 10.16 -3.13
CA PRO A 89 -4.21 8.72 -3.23
C PRO A 89 -3.82 8.21 -4.61
N THR A 90 -3.52 6.92 -4.68
CA THR A 90 -3.44 6.23 -5.98
C THR A 90 -4.81 6.19 -6.64
N VAL A 91 -4.87 6.45 -7.94
CA VAL A 91 -6.06 6.19 -8.76
C VAL A 91 -5.83 4.96 -9.63
N TYR A 92 -6.84 4.12 -9.72
CA TYR A 92 -6.86 2.92 -10.54
C TYR A 92 -7.99 2.97 -11.55
N TYR A 93 -7.77 2.34 -12.69
CA TYR A 93 -8.81 2.07 -13.67
C TYR A 93 -8.87 0.58 -14.03
N ALA A 94 -10.04 0.11 -14.42
CA ALA A 94 -10.25 -1.21 -15.00
C ALA A 94 -11.25 -1.10 -16.16
N ILE A 95 -11.15 -2.03 -17.11
CA ILE A 95 -12.12 -2.19 -18.19
C ILE A 95 -12.99 -3.38 -17.84
N ASP A 96 -14.30 -3.16 -17.81
CA ASP A 96 -15.33 -4.17 -17.67
C ASP A 96 -16.14 -4.26 -18.95
N ASN A 97 -16.32 -5.48 -19.45
CA ASN A 97 -17.07 -5.78 -20.67
C ASN A 97 -18.29 -6.69 -20.39
N SER A 98 -18.65 -6.88 -19.12
CA SER A 98 -19.70 -7.81 -18.71
C SER A 98 -21.10 -7.45 -19.21
N GLU A 99 -21.33 -6.20 -19.61
CA GLU A 99 -22.62 -5.69 -20.07
C GLU A 99 -22.71 -5.55 -21.60
N GLY A 100 -21.78 -6.17 -22.34
CA GLY A 100 -21.77 -6.17 -23.81
C GLY A 100 -21.24 -4.88 -24.44
N TYR A 101 -20.66 -3.98 -23.65
CA TYR A 101 -19.91 -2.80 -24.09
C TYR A 101 -18.72 -2.55 -23.15
N ASP A 102 -17.72 -1.82 -23.63
CA ASP A 102 -16.58 -1.42 -22.81
C ASP A 102 -16.96 -0.31 -21.82
N ARG A 103 -16.85 -0.64 -20.53
CA ARG A 103 -17.02 0.26 -19.40
C ARG A 103 -15.68 0.46 -18.71
N ILE A 104 -15.26 1.73 -18.56
CA ILE A 104 -14.07 2.11 -17.81
C ILE A 104 -14.49 2.53 -16.41
N LEU A 105 -14.01 1.79 -15.43
CA LEU A 105 -14.26 2.01 -14.01
C LEU A 105 -13.05 2.68 -13.37
N PHE A 106 -13.28 3.70 -12.54
CA PHE A 106 -12.25 4.38 -11.77
C PHE A 106 -12.47 4.26 -10.27
N ARG A 107 -11.40 4.01 -9.51
CA ARG A 107 -11.42 4.00 -8.05
C ARG A 107 -10.14 4.57 -7.46
N ILE A 108 -10.21 5.02 -6.21
CA ILE A 108 -9.02 5.36 -5.42
C ILE A 108 -8.57 4.17 -4.57
N GLY A 109 -7.27 4.09 -4.32
CA GLY A 109 -6.67 3.11 -3.42
C GLY A 109 -6.94 3.35 -1.93
N GLY A 110 -7.37 4.57 -1.60
CA GLY A 110 -7.53 5.08 -0.24
C GLY A 110 -6.47 6.13 0.12
N TYR A 111 -6.76 6.91 1.16
CA TYR A 111 -5.95 8.04 1.59
C TYR A 111 -5.86 8.12 3.12
N LEU A 112 -4.71 8.61 3.61
CA LEU A 112 -4.48 8.81 5.04
C LEU A 112 -5.12 10.12 5.51
N ASN A 113 -6.07 10.02 6.44
CA ASN A 113 -6.66 11.16 7.14
C ASN A 113 -7.11 10.73 8.55
N ASP A 114 -6.87 11.59 9.54
CA ASP A 114 -7.19 11.36 10.95
C ASP A 114 -6.58 10.05 11.50
N ASN A 115 -5.32 9.77 11.14
CA ASN A 115 -4.56 8.53 11.42
C ASN A 115 -5.14 7.23 10.82
N LYS A 116 -6.14 7.33 9.94
CA LYS A 116 -6.82 6.19 9.32
C LYS A 116 -6.69 6.21 7.81
N ILE A 117 -6.71 5.04 7.20
CA ILE A 117 -6.85 4.93 5.75
C ILE A 117 -8.36 4.96 5.44
N ASN A 118 -8.78 5.95 4.67
CA ASN A 118 -10.16 6.18 4.27
C ASN A 118 -10.32 5.96 2.76
N GLY A 119 -11.54 5.72 2.29
CA GLY A 119 -11.85 5.63 0.86
C GLY A 119 -11.15 4.47 0.14
N ILE A 120 -10.85 3.38 0.85
CA ILE A 120 -10.19 2.21 0.25
C ILE A 120 -11.09 1.64 -0.85
N ASN A 121 -10.57 1.56 -2.07
CA ASN A 121 -11.28 1.08 -3.25
C ASN A 121 -12.58 1.84 -3.56
N GLU A 122 -12.72 3.07 -3.07
CA GLU A 122 -13.89 3.92 -3.34
C GLU A 122 -13.94 4.26 -4.84
N PHE A 123 -15.05 3.92 -5.48
CA PHE A 123 -15.29 4.24 -6.89
C PHE A 123 -15.51 5.74 -7.05
N ILE A 124 -14.84 6.32 -8.05
CA ILE A 124 -14.89 7.76 -8.35
C ILE A 124 -15.50 8.06 -9.70
N GLY A 125 -15.78 7.04 -10.51
CA GLY A 125 -16.48 7.21 -11.77
C GLY A 125 -16.63 5.91 -12.56
N SER A 126 -17.63 5.90 -13.44
CA SER A 126 -17.95 4.82 -14.34
C SER A 126 -18.37 5.40 -15.68
N TYR A 127 -17.69 4.98 -16.75
CA TYR A 127 -17.84 5.60 -18.07
C TYR A 127 -17.91 4.57 -19.18
N ARG A 128 -18.83 4.78 -20.11
CA ARG A 128 -18.87 4.09 -21.39
C ARG A 128 -18.05 4.87 -22.41
N VAL A 129 -17.36 4.13 -23.29
CA VAL A 129 -16.74 4.68 -24.49
C VAL A 129 -17.78 4.81 -25.60
N ASP A 130 -17.96 6.02 -26.13
CA ASP A 130 -18.89 6.29 -27.23
C ASP A 130 -18.34 7.40 -28.14
N GLY A 131 -17.93 7.03 -29.36
CA GLY A 131 -17.39 7.96 -30.35
C GLY A 131 -16.09 8.61 -29.90
N GLY A 132 -15.20 7.82 -29.29
CA GLY A 132 -13.93 8.29 -28.73
C GLY A 132 -14.06 9.25 -27.54
N LYS A 133 -15.24 9.33 -26.91
CA LYS A 133 -15.49 10.14 -25.71
C LYS A 133 -15.98 9.28 -24.55
N LEU A 134 -15.71 9.73 -23.33
CA LEU A 134 -16.24 9.13 -22.12
C LEU A 134 -17.60 9.74 -21.80
N LYS A 135 -18.61 8.87 -21.67
CA LYS A 135 -19.93 9.23 -21.19
C LYS A 135 -20.17 8.52 -19.87
N SER A 136 -20.59 9.27 -18.84
CA SER A 136 -21.00 8.68 -17.56
C SER A 136 -22.07 7.62 -17.81
N THR A 137 -21.94 6.46 -17.18
CA THR A 137 -22.97 5.41 -17.23
C THR A 137 -24.15 5.72 -16.31
N GLY A 138 -23.96 6.63 -15.34
CA GLY A 138 -24.96 6.89 -14.30
C GLY A 138 -25.02 5.82 -13.20
N ASP A 139 -24.05 4.91 -13.15
CA ASP A 139 -23.98 3.85 -12.13
C ASP A 139 -23.95 4.42 -10.71
N ASP A 140 -24.60 3.73 -9.77
CA ASP A 140 -24.39 3.96 -8.35
C ASP A 140 -23.00 3.45 -7.95
N LEU A 141 -22.10 4.39 -7.64
CA LEU A 141 -20.71 4.08 -7.28
C LEU A 141 -20.60 3.24 -5.99
N GLY A 142 -21.58 3.32 -5.09
CA GLY A 142 -21.67 2.49 -3.89
C GLY A 142 -22.00 1.03 -4.22
N GLU A 143 -22.90 0.79 -5.18
CA GLU A 143 -23.22 -0.58 -5.63
C GLU A 143 -22.04 -1.24 -6.36
N LEU A 144 -21.27 -0.46 -7.12
CA LEU A 144 -20.05 -0.94 -7.79
C LEU A 144 -19.03 -1.51 -6.80
N TYR A 145 -18.93 -0.93 -5.59
CA TYR A 145 -18.07 -1.47 -4.54
C TYR A 145 -18.46 -2.91 -4.19
N TYR A 146 -19.73 -3.20 -3.94
CA TYR A 146 -20.17 -4.56 -3.62
C TYR A 146 -19.99 -5.53 -4.78
N LYS A 147 -20.19 -5.07 -6.02
CA LYS A 147 -20.04 -5.88 -7.24
C LYS A 147 -18.58 -6.24 -7.55
N PHE A 148 -17.64 -5.34 -7.29
CA PHE A 148 -16.27 -5.44 -7.82
C PHE A 148 -15.15 -5.44 -6.78
N ASN A 149 -15.39 -5.05 -5.52
CA ASN A 149 -14.31 -4.89 -4.54
C ASN A 149 -13.55 -6.19 -4.22
N ASN A 150 -14.24 -7.34 -4.24
CA ASN A 150 -13.65 -8.68 -4.06
C ASN A 150 -13.51 -9.44 -5.39
N ASN A 151 -13.63 -8.76 -6.53
CA ASN A 151 -13.66 -9.40 -7.83
C ASN A 151 -12.27 -9.40 -8.47
N ASP A 152 -11.58 -10.54 -8.37
CA ASP A 152 -10.25 -10.75 -8.97
C ASP A 152 -10.27 -10.78 -10.51
N LYS A 153 -11.46 -10.72 -11.15
CA LYS A 153 -11.58 -10.77 -12.62
C LYS A 153 -11.19 -9.44 -13.29
N LEU A 154 -11.28 -8.32 -12.57
CA LEU A 154 -10.89 -7.03 -13.12
C LEU A 154 -9.39 -6.80 -12.92
N LYS A 155 -8.68 -6.57 -14.02
CA LYS A 155 -7.29 -6.10 -13.99
C LYS A 155 -7.27 -4.59 -13.74
N TRP A 156 -6.93 -4.21 -12.53
CA TRP A 156 -6.75 -2.82 -12.14
C TRP A 156 -5.37 -2.30 -12.54
N ASN A 157 -5.35 -1.20 -13.27
CA ASN A 157 -4.15 -0.51 -13.71
C ASN A 157 -4.04 0.84 -12.98
N GLN A 158 -2.83 1.24 -12.66
CA GLN A 158 -2.58 2.43 -11.86
C GLN A 158 -2.33 3.67 -12.72
N ILE A 159 -2.96 4.79 -12.33
CA ILE A 159 -2.64 6.14 -12.81
C ILE A 159 -1.75 6.82 -11.77
N ASN A 160 -0.66 7.42 -12.21
CA ASN A 160 0.29 8.11 -11.34
C ASN A 160 0.22 9.62 -11.59
N PHE A 161 -0.43 10.35 -10.68
CA PHE A 161 -0.39 11.80 -10.69
C PHE A 161 0.90 12.34 -10.07
N GLY A 162 1.50 13.33 -10.72
CA GLY A 162 2.63 14.08 -10.20
C GLY A 162 2.13 15.23 -9.32
N ASN A 163 1.49 14.92 -8.20
CA ASN A 163 0.95 15.95 -7.31
C ASN A 163 2.10 16.73 -6.63
N LYS A 164 2.25 18.00 -7.01
CA LYS A 164 3.31 18.90 -6.53
C LYS A 164 2.85 19.85 -5.43
N GLU A 165 1.54 19.93 -5.19
CA GLU A 165 1.00 20.89 -4.22
C GLU A 165 1.22 20.38 -2.81
N HIS A 166 1.75 21.22 -1.92
CA HIS A 166 1.92 20.86 -0.52
C HIS A 166 0.62 21.01 0.27
N ASP A 167 0.39 20.09 1.23
CA ASP A 167 -0.66 20.21 2.23
C ASP A 167 -0.09 19.87 3.61
N LYS A 168 -0.04 20.86 4.51
CA LYS A 168 0.51 20.69 5.87
C LYS A 168 -0.33 19.73 6.73
N LYS A 169 -1.65 19.63 6.50
CA LYS A 169 -2.48 18.65 7.23
C LYS A 169 -2.07 17.24 6.83
N ALA A 170 -1.97 16.95 5.53
CA ALA A 170 -1.54 15.64 5.03
C ALA A 170 -0.12 15.27 5.49
N ALA A 171 0.80 16.24 5.54
CA ALA A 171 2.12 16.05 6.15
C ALA A 171 2.01 15.68 7.64
N GLY A 172 1.15 16.37 8.38
CA GLY A 172 0.89 16.09 9.80
C GLY A 172 0.30 14.73 10.07
N GLU A 173 -0.50 14.18 9.15
CA GLU A 173 -1.00 12.80 9.27
C GLU A 173 0.13 11.76 9.21
N ILE A 174 1.15 11.99 8.37
CA ILE A 174 2.32 11.10 8.29
C ILE A 174 3.14 11.18 9.57
N VAL A 175 3.38 12.39 10.08
CA VAL A 175 4.03 12.59 11.37
C VAL A 175 3.25 11.85 12.48
N ARG A 176 1.94 12.10 12.58
CA ARG A 176 1.09 11.49 13.60
C ARG A 176 1.15 9.96 13.56
N LYS A 177 1.12 9.37 12.36
CA LYS A 177 1.11 7.92 12.16
C LYS A 177 2.45 7.25 12.46
N TYR A 178 3.57 7.88 12.08
CA TYR A 178 4.86 7.20 12.08
C TYR A 178 5.87 7.73 13.09
N PHE A 179 5.65 8.89 13.70
CA PHE A 179 6.62 9.48 14.63
C PHE A 179 6.89 8.56 15.84
N ASN A 180 5.86 7.93 16.40
CA ASN A 180 6.01 7.09 17.59
C ASN A 180 6.46 5.65 17.28
N VAL A 181 6.66 5.29 16.01
CA VAL A 181 7.08 3.93 15.62
C VAL A 181 8.45 3.55 16.19
N SER A 182 9.33 4.52 16.45
CA SER A 182 10.62 4.30 17.11
C SER A 182 10.47 3.74 18.54
N LEU A 183 9.40 4.08 19.27
CA LEU A 183 9.11 3.50 20.58
C LEU A 183 8.86 1.99 20.51
N GLY A 184 8.34 1.52 19.38
CA GLY A 184 8.15 0.11 19.09
C GLY A 184 9.35 -0.57 18.44
N GLY A 185 10.54 0.07 18.41
CA GLY A 185 11.73 -0.48 17.78
C GLY A 185 11.83 -0.28 16.26
N GLY A 186 10.99 0.59 15.67
CA GLY A 186 11.03 0.89 14.24
C GLY A 186 10.14 0.00 13.38
N MET A 187 10.16 0.22 12.05
CA MET A 187 9.35 -0.55 11.09
C MET A 187 9.78 -2.03 10.98
N ASP A 188 11.00 -2.38 11.36
CA ASP A 188 11.48 -3.78 11.37
C ASP A 188 11.15 -4.52 12.69
N ASN A 189 10.17 -4.02 13.45
CA ASN A 189 9.68 -4.62 14.69
C ASN A 189 8.15 -4.71 14.71
N MET A 190 7.62 -5.83 15.24
CA MET A 190 6.18 -6.06 15.35
C MET A 190 5.46 -4.93 16.10
N ILE A 191 6.03 -4.43 17.21
CA ILE A 191 5.39 -3.37 18.00
C ILE A 191 5.37 -2.05 17.22
N GLY A 192 6.45 -1.72 16.51
CA GLY A 192 6.49 -0.55 15.64
C GLY A 192 5.39 -0.57 14.57
N VAL A 193 5.23 -1.70 13.87
CA VAL A 193 4.25 -1.85 12.78
C VAL A 193 2.82 -2.00 13.30
N PHE A 194 2.57 -3.00 14.15
CA PHE A 194 1.21 -3.39 14.53
C PHE A 194 0.66 -2.58 15.68
N ALA A 195 1.50 -1.94 16.49
CA ALA A 195 1.05 -1.16 17.62
C ALA A 195 1.06 0.34 17.33
N TYR A 196 2.21 0.88 16.90
CA TYR A 196 2.37 2.33 16.73
C TYR A 196 1.95 2.86 15.35
N ALA A 197 2.22 2.11 14.26
CA ALA A 197 1.86 2.55 12.91
C ALA A 197 0.41 2.24 12.51
N SER A 198 -0.26 1.33 13.23
CA SER A 198 -1.63 0.90 12.92
C SER A 198 -2.68 1.89 13.46
N ASP A 199 -3.91 1.75 12.96
CA ASP A 199 -5.06 2.50 13.51
C ASP A 199 -5.46 1.89 14.86
N PHE A 200 -5.25 2.67 15.93
CA PHE A 200 -5.57 2.28 17.31
C PHE A 200 -7.04 1.92 17.53
N THR A 201 -7.95 2.42 16.67
CA THR A 201 -9.37 2.07 16.77
C THR A 201 -9.69 0.65 16.26
N ARG A 202 -8.76 0.03 15.52
CA ARG A 202 -8.84 -1.38 15.09
C ARG A 202 -8.27 -2.36 16.11
N HIS A 203 -7.70 -1.88 17.22
CA HIS A 203 -7.12 -2.75 18.24
C HIS A 203 -8.25 -3.43 19.01
N VAL A 204 -8.37 -4.75 18.84
CA VAL A 204 -9.28 -5.56 19.63
C VAL A 204 -8.64 -5.75 21.00
N LYS A 205 -9.25 -5.14 22.02
CA LYS A 205 -8.85 -5.33 23.42
C LYS A 205 -9.51 -6.59 23.96
N THR A 206 -8.70 -7.52 24.42
CA THR A 206 -9.21 -8.74 25.07
C THR A 206 -9.22 -8.56 26.58
N SER A 207 -10.05 -9.35 27.28
CA SER A 207 -10.04 -9.46 28.75
C SER A 207 -8.69 -9.92 29.31
N ARG A 208 -7.81 -10.47 28.46
CA ARG A 208 -6.44 -10.90 28.80
C ARG A 208 -5.43 -9.75 28.88
N GLY A 209 -5.84 -8.50 28.64
CA GLY A 209 -4.94 -7.35 28.62
C GLY A 209 -3.98 -7.33 27.42
N ILE A 210 -4.32 -8.09 26.36
CA ILE A 210 -3.56 -8.19 25.12
C ILE A 210 -4.32 -7.42 24.02
N ASN A 211 -3.58 -6.65 23.24
CA ASN A 211 -4.06 -6.02 22.01
C ASN A 211 -3.92 -6.99 20.85
N ILE A 212 -4.97 -7.09 20.05
CA ILE A 212 -5.00 -7.92 18.85
C ILE A 212 -5.25 -7.02 17.65
N VAL A 213 -4.36 -7.09 16.66
CA VAL A 213 -4.37 -6.17 15.52
C VAL A 213 -4.27 -6.95 14.21
N PRO A 214 -5.35 -6.97 13.41
CA PRO A 214 -5.30 -7.50 12.05
C PRO A 214 -4.86 -6.43 11.06
N LEU A 215 -3.89 -6.74 10.20
CA LEU A 215 -3.45 -5.90 9.07
C LEU A 215 -3.26 -6.76 7.82
N SER A 216 -3.61 -6.22 6.65
CA SER A 216 -3.31 -6.92 5.39
C SER A 216 -1.83 -6.76 5.00
N LEU A 217 -1.29 -7.70 4.22
CA LEU A 217 0.07 -7.56 3.66
C LEU A 217 0.19 -6.30 2.78
N ALA A 218 -0.89 -5.92 2.07
CA ALA A 218 -0.92 -4.70 1.27
C ALA A 218 -0.85 -3.44 2.16
N GLU A 219 -1.61 -3.41 3.26
CA GLU A 219 -1.56 -2.31 4.24
C GLU A 219 -0.15 -2.16 4.84
N ILE A 220 0.48 -3.26 5.23
CA ILE A 220 1.87 -3.21 5.75
C ILE A 220 2.83 -2.75 4.66
N THR A 221 2.61 -3.17 3.40
CA THR A 221 3.41 -2.70 2.26
C THR A 221 3.32 -1.19 2.08
N ASP A 222 2.12 -0.61 2.17
CA ASP A 222 1.94 0.84 2.15
C ASP A 222 2.59 1.54 3.34
N MET A 223 2.55 0.93 4.53
CA MET A 223 3.19 1.48 5.70
C MET A 223 4.70 1.59 5.54
N TYR A 224 5.37 0.54 5.05
CA TYR A 224 6.80 0.57 4.78
C TYR A 224 7.16 1.59 3.68
N ASN A 225 6.36 1.65 2.62
CA ASN A 225 6.56 2.64 1.56
C ASN A 225 6.26 4.07 2.02
N SER A 226 5.43 4.28 3.04
CA SER A 226 5.22 5.62 3.62
C SER A 226 6.30 5.99 4.62
N ALA A 227 6.85 5.01 5.34
CA ALA A 227 7.83 5.22 6.42
C ALA A 227 9.29 5.20 5.96
N SER A 228 9.56 5.03 4.66
CA SER A 228 10.91 4.92 4.12
C SER A 228 11.06 5.63 2.77
N LYS A 229 12.28 6.04 2.45
CA LYS A 229 12.68 6.52 1.11
C LYS A 229 12.76 5.40 0.09
N ASP A 230 13.00 4.17 0.54
CA ASP A 230 13.08 3.00 -0.32
C ASP A 230 11.69 2.55 -0.75
N THR A 231 11.66 1.74 -1.80
CA THR A 231 10.44 1.12 -2.32
C THR A 231 10.47 -0.37 -1.99
N TYR A 232 9.35 -0.88 -1.48
CA TYR A 232 9.16 -2.30 -1.21
C TYR A 232 7.92 -2.84 -1.93
N ASN A 233 8.00 -4.08 -2.41
CA ASN A 233 6.85 -4.85 -2.85
C ASN A 233 6.36 -5.82 -1.76
N SER A 234 5.17 -6.40 -1.95
CA SER A 234 4.59 -7.31 -0.95
C SER A 234 5.44 -8.54 -0.64
N ALA A 235 6.20 -9.07 -1.59
CA ALA A 235 7.06 -10.23 -1.35
C ALA A 235 8.21 -9.88 -0.39
N GLN A 236 8.86 -8.73 -0.62
CA GLN A 236 9.91 -8.21 0.26
C GLN A 236 9.38 -7.91 1.67
N ILE A 237 8.16 -7.38 1.77
CA ILE A 237 7.55 -7.10 3.08
C ILE A 237 7.16 -8.38 3.80
N TYR A 238 6.62 -9.37 3.09
CA TYR A 238 6.34 -10.68 3.64
C TYR A 238 7.61 -11.35 4.22
N GLU A 239 8.73 -11.27 3.51
CA GLU A 239 10.04 -11.74 3.99
C GLU A 239 10.49 -10.96 5.23
N LYS A 240 10.42 -9.61 5.19
CA LYS A 240 10.81 -8.78 6.35
C LYS A 240 10.00 -9.11 7.60
N VAL A 241 8.68 -9.16 7.48
CA VAL A 241 7.77 -9.38 8.62
C VAL A 241 7.96 -10.77 9.23
N SER A 242 8.24 -11.80 8.42
CA SER A 242 8.50 -13.16 8.93
C SER A 242 9.84 -13.27 9.70
N THR A 243 10.74 -12.30 9.55
CA THR A 243 12.05 -12.27 10.23
C THR A 243 12.08 -11.41 11.50
N PHE A 244 10.93 -10.88 11.95
CA PHE A 244 10.88 -10.10 13.18
C PHE A 244 11.41 -10.91 14.37
N LYS A 245 12.32 -10.28 15.13
CA LYS A 245 12.95 -10.91 16.29
C LYS A 245 12.00 -10.90 17.49
N ASN A 246 12.21 -11.84 18.42
CA ASN A 246 11.53 -11.92 19.71
C ASN A 246 10.00 -12.07 19.62
N ILE A 247 9.51 -12.63 18.51
CA ILE A 247 8.10 -12.97 18.31
C ILE A 247 7.98 -14.43 17.86
N LYS A 248 6.84 -15.05 18.17
CA LYS A 248 6.49 -16.35 17.61
C LYS A 248 5.76 -16.15 16.29
N TYR A 249 6.48 -16.30 15.18
CA TYR A 249 5.89 -16.26 13.85
C TYR A 249 5.34 -17.64 13.44
N LYS A 250 4.15 -17.66 12.86
CA LYS A 250 3.60 -18.87 12.21
C LYS A 250 2.72 -18.51 11.03
N GLU A 251 2.56 -19.48 10.14
CA GLU A 251 1.66 -19.37 9.00
C GLU A 251 0.57 -20.42 9.07
N VAL A 252 -0.62 -20.07 8.59
CA VAL A 252 -1.77 -20.96 8.54
C VAL A 252 -2.40 -20.93 7.17
N ASP A 253 -2.82 -22.10 6.68
CA ASP A 253 -3.64 -22.23 5.47
C ASP A 253 -5.14 -22.08 5.82
N ASP A 254 -5.45 -20.99 6.52
CA ASP A 254 -6.81 -20.62 6.92
C ASP A 254 -7.05 -19.14 6.55
N SER A 255 -8.31 -18.72 6.65
CA SER A 255 -8.76 -17.34 6.49
C SER A 255 -8.94 -16.72 7.88
N TYR A 256 -8.50 -15.47 8.07
CA TYR A 256 -8.85 -14.71 9.26
C TYR A 256 -10.30 -14.23 9.16
N LYS A 257 -10.72 -13.84 7.94
CA LYS A 257 -12.08 -13.38 7.67
C LYS A 257 -13.09 -14.50 7.90
N GLY A 258 -14.07 -14.25 8.77
CA GLY A 258 -15.05 -15.25 9.19
C GLY A 258 -14.56 -16.22 10.29
N ASN A 259 -13.30 -16.09 10.73
CA ASN A 259 -12.74 -16.87 11.85
C ASN A 259 -12.18 -15.95 12.95
N GLU A 260 -12.59 -14.69 13.01
CA GLU A 260 -12.02 -13.66 13.88
C GLU A 260 -12.10 -14.07 15.35
N GLU A 261 -13.26 -14.57 15.81
CA GLU A 261 -13.46 -14.99 17.20
C GLU A 261 -12.51 -16.13 17.60
N LYS A 262 -12.41 -17.17 16.76
CA LYS A 262 -11.52 -18.32 16.96
C LYS A 262 -10.08 -17.87 17.15
N TYR A 263 -9.58 -17.00 16.28
CA TYR A 263 -8.18 -16.58 16.30
C TYR A 263 -7.89 -15.50 17.35
N ASN A 264 -8.80 -14.55 17.55
CA ASN A 264 -8.66 -13.53 18.58
C ASN A 264 -8.62 -14.15 20.00
N ASN A 265 -9.35 -15.24 20.23
CA ASN A 265 -9.36 -15.92 21.52
C ASN A 265 -8.16 -16.85 21.73
N SER A 266 -7.59 -17.42 20.66
CA SER A 266 -6.52 -18.43 20.76
C SER A 266 -5.10 -17.88 20.60
N ILE A 267 -4.92 -16.74 19.95
CA ILE A 267 -3.59 -16.14 19.75
C ILE A 267 -2.94 -15.77 21.09
N ALA A 268 -1.65 -16.10 21.26
CA ALA A 268 -0.88 -15.83 22.47
C ALA A 268 -0.18 -14.46 22.40
N ASN A 269 0.24 -13.92 23.55
CA ASN A 269 1.06 -12.72 23.58
C ASN A 269 2.39 -12.93 22.84
N ALA A 270 2.89 -11.89 22.17
CA ALA A 270 4.10 -11.92 21.35
C ALA A 270 4.04 -12.93 20.18
N GLU A 271 2.84 -13.16 19.64
CA GLU A 271 2.61 -14.03 18.49
C GLU A 271 2.18 -13.24 17.25
N LEU A 272 2.64 -13.69 16.09
CA LEU A 272 2.29 -13.14 14.78
C LEU A 272 1.88 -14.28 13.85
N ILE A 273 0.65 -14.22 13.33
CA ILE A 273 0.08 -15.23 12.46
C ILE A 273 -0.09 -14.65 11.07
N TYR A 274 0.41 -15.32 10.04
CA TYR A 274 0.09 -15.03 8.65
C TYR A 274 -0.95 -16.01 8.08
N PHE A 275 -2.05 -15.47 7.57
CA PHE A 275 -3.16 -16.20 6.97
C PHE A 275 -2.99 -16.21 5.45
N LYS A 276 -2.63 -17.38 4.89
CA LYS A 276 -2.26 -17.50 3.46
C LYS A 276 -3.41 -17.17 2.52
N LYS A 277 -4.64 -17.55 2.89
CA LYS A 277 -5.84 -17.36 2.04
C LYS A 277 -6.19 -15.89 1.83
N ASP A 278 -6.06 -15.09 2.88
CA ASP A 278 -6.44 -13.67 2.84
C ASP A 278 -5.25 -12.72 2.67
N LYS A 279 -4.02 -13.24 2.79
CA LYS A 279 -2.79 -12.45 2.90
C LYS A 279 -2.87 -11.43 4.05
N MET A 280 -3.36 -11.89 5.20
CA MET A 280 -3.57 -11.10 6.42
C MET A 280 -2.58 -11.50 7.51
N TYR A 281 -2.14 -10.53 8.30
CA TYR A 281 -1.42 -10.75 9.54
C TYR A 281 -2.33 -10.49 10.74
N LEU A 282 -2.19 -11.28 11.78
CA LEU A 282 -2.76 -11.05 13.11
C LEU A 282 -1.63 -11.01 14.13
N ALA A 283 -1.42 -9.84 14.73
CA ALA A 283 -0.44 -9.66 15.80
C ALA A 283 -1.14 -9.61 17.15
N ALA A 284 -0.50 -10.20 18.16
CA ALA A 284 -0.92 -10.10 19.55
C ALA A 284 0.23 -9.63 20.43
N PHE A 285 0.00 -8.57 21.20
CA PHE A 285 1.01 -7.96 22.07
C PHE A 285 0.39 -7.32 23.31
N GLY A 286 1.16 -7.26 24.39
CA GLY A 286 0.78 -6.64 25.66
C GLY A 286 0.74 -5.10 25.60
N GLY A 287 0.86 -4.47 26.76
CA GLY A 287 0.82 -3.01 26.89
C GLY A 287 1.86 -2.30 26.01
N ILE A 288 1.44 -1.17 25.46
CA ILE A 288 2.30 -0.24 24.72
C ILE A 288 2.56 1.00 25.57
N GLY A 289 3.77 1.49 25.56
CA GLY A 289 4.19 2.61 26.39
C GLY A 289 5.60 3.07 26.06
N GLY A 290 5.97 4.22 26.60
CA GLY A 290 7.25 4.85 26.32
C GLY A 290 7.07 6.35 26.13
N VAL A 291 8.14 7.09 26.36
CA VAL A 291 8.19 8.53 26.19
C VAL A 291 9.26 8.84 25.15
N ASN A 292 8.89 9.54 24.08
CA ASN A 292 9.87 10.08 23.15
C ASN A 292 10.52 11.32 23.78
N ALA A 293 11.85 11.37 23.77
CA ALA A 293 12.59 12.53 24.24
C ALA A 293 12.36 13.76 23.36
N THR A 294 12.02 13.53 22.10
CA THR A 294 11.66 14.57 21.13
C THR A 294 10.19 14.52 20.78
N SER A 295 9.66 15.64 20.27
CA SER A 295 8.36 15.71 19.62
C SER A 295 8.46 16.54 18.34
N PRO A 296 7.58 16.31 17.35
CA PRO A 296 7.51 17.18 16.18
C PRO A 296 7.09 18.59 16.60
N SER A 297 7.76 19.59 16.05
CA SER A 297 7.32 20.98 16.19
C SER A 297 5.93 21.23 15.58
N SER A 298 5.31 22.34 15.95
CA SER A 298 4.02 22.77 15.41
C SER A 298 4.11 23.16 13.91
N PRO A 299 3.02 23.00 13.12
CA PRO A 299 3.07 23.20 11.66
C PRO A 299 3.48 24.58 11.16
N ASP A 300 3.37 25.62 11.99
CA ASP A 300 3.86 26.98 11.71
C ASP A 300 5.39 27.04 11.60
N LYS A 301 6.11 26.11 12.24
CA LYS A 301 7.58 26.01 12.23
C LYS A 301 8.13 25.14 11.10
N TRP A 302 7.26 24.51 10.31
CA TRP A 302 7.69 23.62 9.23
C TRP A 302 8.04 24.41 7.98
N THR A 303 9.18 24.08 7.39
CA THR A 303 9.68 24.70 6.15
C THR A 303 9.37 23.82 4.96
N ILE A 304 9.00 24.43 3.83
CA ILE A 304 8.83 23.75 2.55
C ILE A 304 10.01 24.13 1.66
N GLU A 305 10.73 23.12 1.15
CA GLU A 305 11.86 23.30 0.25
C GLU A 305 11.72 22.34 -0.94
N GLY A 306 11.41 22.88 -2.12
CA GLY A 306 11.14 22.07 -3.30
C GLY A 306 9.96 21.11 -3.06
N ASP A 307 10.23 19.80 -3.08
CA ASP A 307 9.25 18.74 -2.83
C ASP A 307 9.23 18.23 -1.37
N LYS A 308 9.95 18.92 -0.47
CA LYS A 308 10.16 18.50 0.93
C LYS A 308 9.37 19.33 1.93
N VAL A 309 8.99 18.70 3.03
CA VAL A 309 8.56 19.36 4.26
C VAL A 309 9.57 19.01 5.35
N ILE A 310 10.24 20.02 5.89
CA ILE A 310 11.24 19.89 6.95
C ILE A 310 10.55 20.22 8.28
N ILE A 311 10.64 19.27 9.20
CA ILE A 311 9.92 19.28 10.48
C ILE A 311 10.95 19.23 11.60
N PRO A 312 11.26 20.36 12.23
CA PRO A 312 12.13 20.38 13.41
C PRO A 312 11.56 19.48 14.50
N LEU A 313 12.44 18.69 15.14
CA LEU A 313 12.10 17.93 16.34
C LEU A 313 12.55 18.73 17.56
N ILE A 314 11.65 18.92 18.53
CA ILE A 314 11.93 19.65 19.78
C ILE A 314 12.16 18.66 20.91
N ASN A 315 13.19 18.89 21.71
CA ASN A 315 13.49 18.08 22.87
C ASN A 315 12.62 18.51 24.06
N ASN A 316 11.78 17.60 24.53
CA ASN A 316 10.81 17.82 25.61
C ASN A 316 11.49 18.02 26.98
N PHE A 317 12.74 17.58 27.12
CA PHE A 317 13.53 17.66 28.36
C PHE A 317 14.59 18.77 28.36
N LYS A 318 14.80 19.45 27.22
CA LYS A 318 15.77 20.55 27.08
C LYS A 318 15.09 21.87 26.71
N ASN A 319 13.99 22.19 27.40
CA ASN A 319 13.21 23.42 27.20
C ASN A 319 12.80 23.68 25.73
N GLY A 320 12.49 22.61 24.98
CA GLY A 320 12.03 22.73 23.59
C GLY A 320 13.11 23.09 22.57
N LYS A 321 14.40 22.95 22.90
CA LYS A 321 15.50 23.09 21.93
C LYS A 321 15.31 22.13 20.76
N ILE A 322 15.70 22.56 19.56
CA ILE A 322 15.72 21.68 18.38
C ILE A 322 16.80 20.62 18.59
N ASP A 323 16.41 19.36 18.44
CA ASP A 323 17.25 18.17 18.62
C ASP A 323 16.87 17.19 17.50
N GLY A 324 17.38 17.50 16.31
CA GLY A 324 17.09 16.77 15.08
C GLY A 324 15.92 17.31 14.26
N GLN A 325 15.60 16.56 13.20
CA GLN A 325 14.55 16.88 12.25
C GLN A 325 14.00 15.62 11.57
N MET A 326 12.74 15.70 11.15
CA MET A 326 12.09 14.75 10.25
C MET A 326 11.86 15.41 8.90
N VAL A 327 12.24 14.74 7.82
CA VAL A 327 12.06 15.24 6.45
C VAL A 327 11.05 14.37 5.74
N LEU A 328 9.95 14.98 5.32
CA LEU A 328 8.97 14.35 4.45
C LEU A 328 9.20 14.78 3.01
N ARG A 329 8.93 13.91 2.05
CA ARG A 329 8.93 14.26 0.62
C ARG A 329 7.62 13.85 -0.04
N LEU A 330 7.13 14.66 -0.98
CA LEU A 330 6.01 14.31 -1.84
C LEU A 330 6.22 12.93 -2.49
N ASN A 331 5.20 12.09 -2.40
CA ASN A 331 5.31 10.68 -2.74
C ASN A 331 5.03 10.42 -4.23
N ASN A 332 6.07 10.53 -5.03
CA ASN A 332 6.06 10.17 -6.45
C ASN A 332 6.64 8.76 -6.70
N LYS A 333 6.80 7.94 -5.65
CA LYS A 333 7.39 6.60 -5.77
C LYS A 333 6.46 5.68 -6.54
N LYS A 334 7.03 4.83 -7.40
CA LYS A 334 6.33 3.71 -8.04
C LYS A 334 6.67 2.44 -7.29
N TYR A 335 5.66 1.76 -6.75
CA TYR A 335 5.82 0.53 -5.98
C TYR A 335 4.61 -0.39 -6.21
N GLU A 336 4.85 -1.69 -6.18
CA GLU A 336 3.85 -2.74 -6.44
C GLU A 336 3.35 -3.37 -5.13
N GLY A 337 2.12 -3.88 -5.13
CA GLY A 337 1.58 -4.67 -4.02
C GLY A 337 1.08 -3.87 -2.80
N GLY A 338 1.12 -2.54 -2.87
CA GLY A 338 0.39 -1.64 -1.98
C GLY A 338 -1.02 -1.35 -2.49
N GLN A 339 -1.85 -0.77 -1.63
CA GLN A 339 -3.24 -0.41 -1.91
C GLN A 339 -3.46 1.10 -1.83
N SER A 340 -2.93 1.77 -0.82
CA SER A 340 -3.16 3.17 -0.51
C SER A 340 -1.84 3.95 -0.48
N ARG A 341 -1.70 4.94 -1.36
CA ARG A 341 -0.56 5.85 -1.34
C ARG A 341 -0.84 7.06 -0.46
N SER A 342 0.09 7.34 0.45
CA SER A 342 0.15 8.58 1.22
C SER A 342 0.74 9.72 0.38
N LYS A 343 0.27 10.96 0.59
CA LYS A 343 0.82 12.15 -0.09
C LYS A 343 2.32 12.33 0.12
N TYR A 344 2.82 11.97 1.29
CA TYR A 344 4.23 12.10 1.65
C TYR A 344 4.79 10.77 2.14
N TYR A 345 6.08 10.58 1.95
CA TYR A 345 6.84 9.54 2.65
C TYR A 345 7.94 10.17 3.52
N ILE A 346 8.44 9.41 4.49
CA ILE A 346 9.58 9.82 5.33
C ILE A 346 10.87 9.62 4.55
N GLU A 347 11.50 10.73 4.15
CA GLU A 347 12.81 10.69 3.50
C GLU A 347 13.92 10.38 4.50
N SER A 348 13.89 11.05 5.65
CA SER A 348 14.88 10.86 6.71
C SER A 348 14.35 11.34 8.05
N ARG A 349 14.99 10.85 9.11
CA ARG A 349 14.84 11.30 10.48
C ARG A 349 16.22 11.36 11.11
N THR A 350 16.49 12.45 11.79
CA THR A 350 17.69 12.68 12.59
C THR A 350 17.23 13.03 13.99
N GLU A 351 17.90 12.46 14.98
CA GLU A 351 17.63 12.65 16.41
C GLU A 351 18.88 13.20 17.10
#